data_AF-A0A6F9BSK4-F1
#
_entry.id   AF-A0A6F9BSK4-F1
#
_cell.length_a   1.000
_cell.length_b   1.000
_cell.length_c   1.000
_cell.angle_alpha   90.00
_cell.angle_beta   90.00
_cell.angle_gamma   90.00
#
_symmetry.space_group_name_H-M   'P 1'
#
loop_
_entity.id
_entity.type
_entity.pdbx_description
1 polymer ?
#
loop_
_entity_poly.entity_id
_entity_poly.type
_entity_poly.pdbx_seq_one_letter_code
_entity_poly.pdbx_strand_id
1 'polypeptide(L)' 'MALIKPEVKWTEMHRLADWVLQELVKIGILRGSVEDMLKVHMGSVFMSHGLGHVHDVGSYPDVSVS' A
#
# COMPACT_ATOMS: atom_id res chain seq x y z
N MET A 1 7.10 -9.76 -2.93
CA MET A 1 8.58 -9.66 -2.90
C MET A 1 9.19 -9.51 -4.28
N ALA A 2 8.82 -10.31 -5.30
CA ALA A 2 9.40 -10.24 -6.65
C ALA A 2 9.28 -8.88 -7.38
N LEU A 3 8.43 -7.98 -6.90
CA LEU A 3 8.22 -6.64 -7.48
C LEU A 3 9.13 -5.55 -6.90
N ILE A 4 9.85 -5.85 -5.81
CA ILE A 4 10.81 -4.92 -5.22
C ILE A 4 12.07 -4.93 -6.07
N LYS A 5 12.38 -3.80 -6.70
CA LYS A 5 13.56 -3.59 -7.54
C LYS A 5 13.98 -2.12 -7.51
N PRO A 6 15.21 -1.77 -7.94
CA PRO A 6 15.64 -0.38 -8.04
C PRO A 6 14.62 0.49 -8.80
N GLU A 7 14.54 1.77 -8.43
CA GLU A 7 13.68 2.79 -9.05
C GLU A 7 12.16 2.66 -8.81
N VAL A 8 11.69 1.57 -8.20
CA VAL A 8 10.28 1.46 -7.79
C VAL A 8 10.03 2.29 -6.53
N LYS A 9 9.11 3.26 -6.63
CA LYS A 9 8.67 4.05 -5.48
C LYS A 9 7.93 3.16 -4.48
N TRP A 10 8.28 3.28 -3.20
CA TRP A 10 7.62 2.53 -2.12
C TRP A 10 6.11 2.80 -2.01
N THR A 11 5.69 4.03 -2.36
CA THR A 11 4.26 4.40 -2.41
C THR A 11 3.48 3.58 -3.44
N GLU A 12 4.10 3.22 -4.56
CA GLU A 12 3.46 2.37 -5.57
C GLU A 12 3.37 0.92 -5.08
N MET A 13 4.34 0.46 -4.28
CA MET A 13 4.24 -0.84 -3.62
C MET A 13 3.10 -0.90 -2.61
N HIS A 14 2.89 0.17 -1.84
CA HIS A 14 1.75 0.26 -0.91
C HIS A 14 0.41 0.12 -1.65
N ARG A 15 0.23 0.85 -2.76
CA ARG A 15 -0.99 0.72 -3.59
C ARG A 15 -1.14 -0.66 -4.21
N LEU A 16 -0.03 -1.32 -4.55
CA LEU A 16 -0.08 -2.70 -5.07
C LEU A 16 -0.45 -3.71 -3.98
N ALA A 17 -0.15 -3.43 -2.72
CA ALA A 17 -0.59 -4.27 -1.60
C ALA A 17 -2.10 -4.16 -1.33
N ASP A 18 -2.74 -3.04 -1.68
CA ASP A 18 -4.19 -2.86 -1.55
C ASP A 18 -5.00 -3.86 -2.39
N TRP A 19 -4.38 -4.55 -3.36
CA TRP A 19 -5.00 -5.67 -4.08
C TRP A 19 -5.37 -6.86 -3.17
N VAL A 20 -4.94 -6.89 -1.91
CA VAL A 20 -5.48 -7.81 -0.89
C VAL A 20 -7.01 -7.75 -0.79
N LEU A 21 -7.62 -6.61 -1.14
CA LEU A 21 -9.07 -6.45 -1.26
C LEU A 21 -9.71 -7.47 -2.22
N GLN A 22 -9.02 -7.91 -3.29
CA GLN A 22 -9.52 -8.98 -4.15
C GLN A 22 -9.71 -10.29 -3.39
N GLU A 23 -8.75 -10.64 -2.54
CA GLU A 23 -8.82 -11.88 -1.76
C GLU A 23 -9.95 -11.78 -0.73
N LEU A 24 -10.12 -10.62 -0.10
CA LEU A 24 -11.24 -10.36 0.81
C LEU A 24 -12.62 -10.46 0.13
N VAL A 25 -12.72 -10.06 -1.14
CA VAL A 25 -13.93 -10.29 -1.94
C VAL A 25 -14.12 -11.77 -2.27
N LYS A 26 -13.06 -12.48 -2.69
CA LYS A 26 -13.12 -13.91 -3.02
C LYS A 26 -13.58 -14.79 -1.85
N ILE A 27 -13.11 -14.48 -0.63
CA ILE A 27 -13.52 -15.22 0.58
C ILE A 27 -14.85 -14.72 1.17
N GLY A 28 -15.49 -13.74 0.52
CA GLY A 28 -16.84 -13.27 0.86
C GLY A 28 -16.94 -12.29 2.02
N ILE A 29 -15.82 -11.77 2.52
CA ILE A 29 -15.81 -10.72 3.56
C ILE A 29 -16.26 -9.38 2.97
N LEU A 30 -15.82 -9.08 1.74
CA LEU A 30 -16.23 -7.89 1.00
C LEU A 30 -17.12 -8.28 -0.19
N ARG A 31 -17.96 -7.35 -0.64
CA ARG A 31 -18.83 -7.51 -1.82
C ARG A 31 -18.82 -6.22 -2.63
N GLY A 32 -18.74 -6.33 -3.95
CA GLY A 32 -18.70 -5.20 -4.87
C GLY A 32 -17.44 -5.15 -5.73
N SER A 33 -17.24 -4.04 -6.46
CA SER A 33 -16.07 -3.81 -7.31
C SER A 33 -14.85 -3.44 -6.48
N VAL A 34 -13.74 -4.13 -6.71
CA VAL A 34 -12.45 -3.82 -6.07
C VAL A 34 -11.93 -2.46 -6.53
N GLU A 35 -12.15 -2.10 -7.80
CA GLU A 35 -11.76 -0.82 -8.36
C GLU A 35 -12.43 0.35 -7.62
N ASP A 36 -13.71 0.21 -7.25
CA ASP A 36 -14.40 1.22 -6.46
C ASP A 36 -13.89 1.28 -5.02
N MET A 37 -13.54 0.14 -4.43
CA MET A 37 -12.92 0.06 -3.10
C MET A 37 -11.54 0.75 -3.07
N LEU A 38 -10.75 0.61 -4.14
CA LEU A 38 -9.46 1.28 -4.29
C LEU A 38 -9.60 2.80 -4.37
N LYS A 39 -10.62 3.32 -5.07
CA LYS A 39 -10.89 4.78 -5.17
C LYS A 39 -11.20 5.43 -3.83
N VAL A 40 -11.81 4.69 -2.91
CA VAL A 40 -12.16 5.17 -1.56
C VAL A 40 -11.11 4.79 -0.50
N HIS A 41 -9.92 4.35 -0.93
CA HIS A 41 -8.82 3.96 -0.03
C HIS A 41 -9.21 2.87 0.99
N MET A 42 -10.09 1.95 0.62
CA MET A 42 -10.60 0.90 1.52
C MET A 42 -9.51 -0.06 2.02
N GLY A 43 -8.39 -0.19 1.29
CA GLY A 43 -7.25 -1.02 1.71
C GLY A 43 -6.71 -0.64 3.09
N SER A 44 -6.74 0.66 3.42
CA SER A 44 -6.29 1.19 4.71
C SER A 44 -7.10 0.69 5.92
N VAL A 45 -8.34 0.20 5.72
CA VAL A 45 -9.15 -0.39 6.78
C VAL A 45 -8.59 -1.76 7.21
N PHE A 46 -8.00 -2.50 6.28
CA PHE A 46 -7.48 -3.85 6.50
C PHE A 46 -5.95 -3.89 6.67
N MET A 47 -5.26 -2.86 6.16
CA MET A 47 -3.82 -2.67 6.29
C MET A 47 -3.55 -1.21 6.68
N SER A 48 -3.87 -0.87 7.93
CA SER A 48 -3.81 0.51 8.44
C SER A 48 -2.39 1.03 8.70
N HIS A 49 -1.38 0.18 8.51
CA HIS A 49 0.03 0.50 8.71
C HIS A 49 0.76 0.61 7.36
N GLY A 50 1.97 1.17 7.38
CA GLY A 50 2.84 1.14 6.20
C GLY A 50 3.17 -0.30 5.77
N LEU A 51 3.44 -0.50 4.49
CA LEU A 51 3.79 -1.82 3.92
C LEU A 51 5.09 -2.43 4.52
N GLY A 52 5.89 -1.63 5.23
CA GLY A 52 6.98 -2.10 6.06
C GLY A 52 7.72 -0.98 6.80
N HIS A 53 8.42 -1.33 7.89
CA HIS A 53 9.60 -0.66 8.46
C HIS A 53 10.10 -1.41 9.74
N VAL A 54 11.38 -1.24 10.11
CA VAL A 54 11.92 -1.55 11.47
C VAL A 54 12.65 -0.32 12.09
N HIS A 55 12.59 0.85 11.42
CA HIS A 55 13.19 2.17 11.75
C HIS A 55 14.71 2.29 11.55
N ASP A 56 15.10 2.54 10.29
CA ASP A 56 16.41 3.08 9.89
C ASP A 56 16.23 4.54 9.39
N VAL A 57 17.30 5.32 9.28
CA VAL A 57 17.25 6.76 8.93
C VAL A 57 17.10 7.03 7.42
N GLY A 58 16.59 8.21 7.05
CA GLY A 58 16.65 8.72 5.67
C GLY A 58 15.42 8.50 4.78
N SER A 59 14.32 7.95 5.30
CA SER A 59 13.09 7.74 4.53
C SER A 59 12.32 9.03 4.19
N TYR A 60 12.54 10.09 4.98
CA TYR A 60 11.99 11.44 4.77
C TYR A 60 13.09 12.48 5.06
N PRO A 61 13.95 12.81 4.08
CA PRO A 61 14.94 13.86 4.27
C PRO A 61 14.26 15.22 4.38
N ASP A 62 14.73 16.06 5.30
CA ASP A 62 14.23 17.43 5.47
C ASP A 62 14.62 18.25 4.24
N VAL A 63 13.64 18.84 3.55
CA VAL A 63 13.87 19.75 2.43
C VAL A 63 14.10 21.16 2.99
N SER A 64 15.15 21.30 3.81
CA SER A 64 15.70 22.59 4.18
C SER A 64 17.05 22.77 3.48
N VAL A 65 17.00 22.97 2.16
CA VAL A 65 18.10 23.59 1.43
C VAL A 65 17.74 25.05 1.27
N SER A 66 18.47 25.90 1.99
CA SER A 66 18.54 27.35 1.81
C SER A 66 18.88 27.74 0.38
#